data_AF-A0A9D1M119-F1
#
_entry.id   AF-A0A9D1M119-F1
#
_cell.length_a   1.000
_cell.length_b   1.000
_cell.length_c   1.000
_cell.angle_alpha   90.00
_cell.angle_beta   90.00
_cell.angle_gamma   90.00
#
_symmetry.space_group_name_H-M   'P 1'
#
loop_
_entity.id
_entity.type
_entity.pdbx_description
1 polymer ?
#
loop_
_entity_poly.entity_id
_entity_poly.type
_entity_poly.pdbx_seq_one_letter_code
_entity_poly.pdbx_strand_id
1 'polypeptide(L)'
;MKISCIKAKDDENSFRFWKTIGTKVVEIEDLEQVDHKIGELIKNNYDTIILANEVASFSEDIIKKYAKNEEIHIIIASSKDHE
;
A
#
# COMPACT_ATOMS: atom_id res chain seq x y z
N MET A 1 2.93 -3.47 15.83
CA MET A 1 2.14 -3.26 14.60
C MET A 1 2.84 -2.21 13.75
N LYS A 2 3.43 -2.62 12.63
CA LYS A 2 4.05 -1.71 11.65
C LYS A 2 3.12 -1.53 10.46
N ILE A 3 2.79 -0.28 10.18
CA ILE A 3 1.90 0.09 9.08
C ILE A 3 2.74 0.78 8.01
N SER A 4 2.59 0.32 6.78
CA SER A 4 3.16 0.99 5.61
C SER A 4 2.04 1.39 4.67
N CYS A 5 2.29 2.43 3.92
CA CYS A 5 1.42 2.91 2.87
C CYS A 5 2.22 3.07 1.58
N ILE A 6 1.70 2.58 0.47
CA ILE A 6 2.27 2.70 -0.86
C ILE A 6 1.34 3.54 -1.71
N LYS A 7 1.90 4.60 -2.30
CA LYS A 7 1.19 5.49 -3.22
C LYS A 7 1.97 5.71 -4.50
N ALA A 8 1.25 5.98 -5.58
CA ALA A 8 1.86 6.54 -6.78
C ALA A 8 2.41 7.93 -6.48
N LYS A 9 3.50 8.31 -7.14
CA LYS A 9 4.10 9.65 -6.96
C LYS A 9 3.14 10.78 -7.34
N ASP A 10 2.23 10.52 -8.30
CA ASP A 10 1.25 11.49 -8.80
C ASP A 10 0.07 11.73 -7.83
N ASP A 11 -0.16 10.85 -6.84
CA ASP A 11 -1.25 10.97 -5.88
C ASP A 11 -0.79 11.82 -4.66
N GLU A 12 -1.04 13.13 -4.72
CA GLU A 12 -0.59 14.10 -3.70
C GLU A 12 -1.60 14.29 -2.54
N ASN A 13 -2.90 14.03 -2.77
CA ASN A 13 -3.96 14.43 -1.84
C ASN A 13 -4.38 13.36 -0.82
N SER A 14 -4.32 12.07 -1.15
CA SER A 14 -5.01 11.04 -0.36
C SER A 14 -4.28 10.63 0.94
N PHE A 15 -3.03 11.08 1.15
CA PHE A 15 -2.12 10.45 2.13
C PHE A 15 -1.64 11.34 3.28
N ARG A 16 -2.12 12.58 3.37
CA ARG A 16 -1.78 13.48 4.48
C ARG A 16 -2.22 12.93 5.84
N PHE A 17 -3.34 12.20 5.87
CA PHE A 17 -3.85 11.52 7.06
C PHE A 17 -2.88 10.42 7.54
N TRP A 18 -2.32 9.64 6.62
CA TRP A 18 -1.46 8.50 6.96
C TRP A 18 -0.07 8.90 7.44
N LYS A 19 0.52 10.00 6.93
CA LYS A 19 1.82 10.51 7.43
C LYS A 19 1.81 10.87 8.92
N THR A 20 0.65 11.16 9.49
CA THR A 20 0.51 11.64 10.88
C THR A 20 0.51 10.50 11.91
N ILE A 21 0.21 9.26 11.51
CA ILE A 21 -0.04 8.12 12.43
C ILE A 21 1.18 7.17 12.57
N GLY A 22 2.40 7.64 12.29
CA GLY A 22 3.60 6.78 12.36
C GLY A 22 3.64 5.70 11.25
N THR A 23 2.83 5.88 10.21
CA THR A 23 2.82 5.03 9.01
C THR A 23 3.96 5.42 8.08
N LYS A 24 4.72 4.43 7.60
CA LYS A 24 5.74 4.69 6.58
C LYS A 24 5.08 4.90 5.23
N VAL A 25 5.23 6.09 4.64
CA VAL A 25 4.75 6.35 3.28
C VAL A 25 5.87 6.05 2.28
N VAL A 26 5.57 5.19 1.32
CA VAL A 26 6.45 4.78 0.24
C VAL A 26 5.85 5.28 -1.06
N GLU A 27 6.60 6.13 -1.76
CA GLU A 27 6.21 6.69 -3.04
C GLU A 27 6.84 5.87 -4.15
N ILE A 28 6.01 5.41 -5.09
CA ILE A 28 6.43 4.61 -6.23
C ILE A 28 6.20 5.40 -7.50
N GLU A 29 7.27 5.53 -8.29
CA GLU A 29 7.24 6.15 -9.62
C GLU A 29 6.84 5.13 -10.68
N ASP A 30 7.35 3.91 -10.53
CA ASP A 30 7.17 2.82 -11.47
C ASP A 30 6.27 1.74 -10.87
N LEU A 31 5.05 1.65 -11.38
CA LEU A 31 4.01 0.76 -10.84
C LEU A 31 4.36 -0.72 -11.00
N GLU A 32 5.31 -1.10 -11.87
CA GLU A 32 5.80 -2.48 -11.97
C GLU A 32 6.62 -2.89 -10.73
N GLN A 33 7.19 -1.92 -10.01
CA GLN A 33 7.95 -2.20 -8.79
C GLN A 33 7.10 -2.38 -7.53
N VAL A 34 5.78 -2.23 -7.62
CA VAL A 34 4.87 -2.33 -6.47
C VAL A 34 4.96 -3.72 -5.84
N ASP A 35 4.96 -4.78 -6.64
CA ASP A 35 5.11 -6.16 -6.18
C ASP A 35 6.38 -6.36 -5.36
N HIS A 36 7.50 -5.83 -5.85
CA HIS A 36 8.78 -5.90 -5.16
C HIS A 36 8.70 -5.18 -3.81
N LYS A 37 8.08 -3.99 -3.79
CA LYS A 37 7.94 -3.18 -2.58
C LYS A 37 7.05 -3.82 -1.52
N ILE A 38 5.93 -4.40 -1.92
CA ILE A 38 5.06 -5.18 -1.02
C ILE A 38 5.86 -6.34 -0.43
N GLY A 39 6.59 -7.09 -1.25
CA GLY A 39 7.45 -8.18 -0.78
C GLY A 39 8.53 -7.73 0.22
N GLU A 40 9.15 -6.57 -0.01
CA GLU A 40 10.10 -5.97 0.94
C GLU A 40 9.43 -5.62 2.26
N LEU A 41 8.25 -5.00 2.25
CA LEU A 41 7.50 -4.64 3.46
C LEU A 41 7.13 -5.88 4.27
N ILE A 42 6.67 -6.93 3.60
CA ILE A 42 6.37 -8.22 4.22
C ILE A 42 7.62 -8.79 4.91
N LYS A 43 8.77 -8.81 4.23
CA LYS A 43 10.05 -9.25 4.82
C LYS A 43 10.50 -8.39 6.00
N ASN A 44 10.11 -7.12 6.03
CA ASN A 44 10.41 -6.18 7.12
C ASN A 44 9.43 -6.28 8.31
N ASN A 45 8.57 -7.31 8.33
CA ASN A 45 7.55 -7.55 9.35
C ASN A 45 6.57 -6.38 9.46
N TYR A 46 6.04 -5.93 8.32
CA TYR A 46 4.89 -5.03 8.30
C TYR A 46 3.60 -5.84 8.34
N ASP A 47 2.83 -5.62 9.41
CA ASP A 47 1.54 -6.29 9.63
C ASP A 47 0.44 -5.71 8.73
N THR A 48 0.55 -4.43 8.34
CA THR A 48 -0.47 -3.75 7.54
C THR A 48 0.16 -2.94 6.41
N ILE A 49 -0.34 -3.17 5.19
CA ILE A 49 0.11 -2.50 3.97
C ILE A 49 -1.09 -1.85 3.31
N ILE A 50 -1.08 -0.52 3.24
CA ILE A 50 -2.15 0.28 2.65
C ILE A 50 -1.72 0.66 1.23
N LEU A 51 -2.52 0.33 0.22
CA LEU A 51 -2.23 0.62 -1.19
C LEU A 51 -3.26 1.63 -1.72
N ALA A 52 -2.81 2.61 -2.50
CA ALA A 52 -3.73 3.39 -3.33
C ALA A 52 -4.43 2.47 -4.34
N ASN A 53 -5.67 2.78 -4.71
CA ASN A 53 -6.44 1.97 -5.68
C ASN A 53 -5.71 1.80 -7.03
N GLU A 54 -5.02 2.84 -7.49
CA GLU A 54 -4.20 2.77 -8.69
C GLU A 54 -3.08 1.73 -8.53
N VAL A 55 -2.27 1.86 -7.48
CA VAL A 55 -1.19 0.94 -7.13
C VAL A 55 -1.69 -0.50 -6.97
N ALA A 56 -2.86 -0.68 -6.36
CA ALA A 56 -3.45 -1.99 -6.15
C ALA A 56 -3.82 -2.70 -7.47
N SER A 57 -4.21 -1.94 -8.49
CA SER A 57 -4.57 -2.48 -9.81
C SER A 57 -3.37 -3.10 -10.53
N PHE A 58 -2.15 -2.63 -10.25
CA PHE A 58 -0.91 -3.16 -10.84
C PHE A 58 -0.37 -4.39 -10.10
N SER A 59 -0.83 -4.63 -8.88
CA SER A 59 -0.32 -5.65 -7.97
C SER A 59 -1.39 -6.67 -7.57
N GLU A 60 -2.34 -6.94 -8.46
CA GLU A 60 -3.51 -7.75 -8.15
C GLU A 60 -3.13 -9.20 -7.73
N ASP A 61 -2.11 -9.78 -8.38
CA ASP A 61 -1.60 -11.12 -8.09
C ASP A 61 -0.99 -11.22 -6.68
N ILE A 62 -0.11 -10.29 -6.30
CA ILE A 62 0.50 -10.30 -4.97
C ILE A 62 -0.55 -10.00 -3.89
N ILE A 63 -1.51 -9.12 -4.16
CA ILE A 63 -2.61 -8.84 -3.23
C ILE A 63 -3.42 -10.11 -3.01
N LYS A 64 -3.84 -10.81 -4.07
CA LYS A 64 -4.58 -12.07 -3.97
C LYS A 64 -3.78 -13.16 -3.24
N LYS A 65 -2.47 -13.22 -3.45
CA LYS A 65 -1.58 -14.17 -2.78
C LYS A 65 -1.56 -13.96 -1.26
N TYR A 66 -1.53 -12.71 -0.81
CA TYR A 66 -1.52 -12.37 0.62
C TYR A 66 -2.91 -12.10 1.21
N ALA A 67 -3.97 -12.05 0.40
CA ALA A 67 -5.35 -11.84 0.88
C ALA A 67 -5.84 -12.93 1.84
N LYS A 68 -5.26 -14.14 1.76
CA LYS A 68 -5.55 -15.27 2.66
C LYS A 68 -4.56 -15.41 3.81
N ASN A 69 -3.59 -14.50 3.93
CA ASN A 69 -2.59 -14.53 4.98
C ASN A 69 -3.15 -13.86 6.25
N GLU A 70 -3.09 -14.56 7.38
CA GLU A 70 -3.61 -14.05 8.67
C GLU A 70 -2.64 -13.08 9.37
N GLU A 71 -1.36 -13.08 8.96
CA GLU A 71 -0.31 -12.23 9.55
C GLU A 71 -0.18 -10.88 8.83
N ILE A 72 -0.68 -10.76 7.59
CA ILE A 72 -0.47 -9.59 6.74
C ILE A 72 -1.78 -9.07 6.18
N HIS A 73 -2.13 -7.85 6.59
CA HIS A 73 -3.34 -7.17 6.16
C HIS A 73 -3.03 -6.17 5.05
N ILE A 74 -3.49 -6.46 3.83
CA ILE A 74 -3.40 -5.52 2.71
C ILE A 74 -4.74 -4.78 2.57
N ILE A 75 -4.70 -3.45 2.67
CA ILE A 75 -5.88 -2.58 2.60
C ILE A 75 -5.77 -1.72 1.34
N ILE A 76 -6.81 -1.70 0.52
CA ILE A 76 -6.87 -0.84 -0.67
C ILE A 76 -7.63 0.43 -0.29
N ALA A 77 -6.92 1.56 -0.25
CA ALA A 77 -7.49 2.88 -0.06
C ALA A 77 -7.85 3.47 -1.43
N SER A 78 -9.14 3.71 -1.65
CA SER A 78 -9.60 4.48 -2.80
C SER A 78 -9.57 5.96 -2.47
N SER A 79 -8.97 6.78 -3.32
CA SER A 79 -8.98 8.25 -3.30
C SER A 79 -10.38 8.85 -3.55
N LYS A 80 -11.45 8.06 -3.41
CA LYS A 80 -12.82 8.54 -3.66
C LYS A 80 -13.27 9.40 -2.48
N ASP A 81 -12.97 10.68 -2.59
CA ASP A 81 -13.99 11.71 -2.36
C ASP A 81 -15.22 11.29 -3.18
N HIS A 82 -16.22 10.75 -2.49
CA HIS A 82 -17.54 10.52 -3.04
C HIS A 82 -18.30 11.82 -2.76
N GLU A 83 -18.26 12.75 -3.71
CA GLU A 83 -19.22 13.86 -3.79
C GLU A 83 -20.31 13.51 -4.80
#